data_AF-A0A2P8DHA1-F1
#
_entry.id   AF-A0A2P8DHA1-F1
#
_cell.length_a   1.000
_cell.length_b   1.000
_cell.length_c   1.000
_cell.angle_alpha   90.00
_cell.angle_beta   90.00
_cell.angle_gamma   90.00
#
_symmetry.space_group_name_H-M   'P 1'
#
loop_
_entity.id
_entity.type
_entity.pdbx_description
1 polymer ?
#
loop_
_entity_poly.entity_id
_entity_poly.type
_entity_poly.pdbx_seq_one_letter_code
_entity_poly.pdbx_strand_id
1 'polypeptide(L)'
;MSDAANEKATPATGRARLKRDAEKAAAKAAGDSAAVPPGPDGATANAGGDRAAADTRTGGAAAWSDAGGTGPEARAGGASAAPRLAVRRTYKLYVNGAFPRSESGRSYPVTSPDGDHLANASLASRKDARDAVTAARKAFSGWSGRTAYNRGQILYRAAEMMEGRRSQFADEVAAADGVRRTRAEALVSAAIDRWVYYAGWTDKIVQAVGGANPVSGPYFNLSTPEPSGVVAVLAPQDAPLLGLVSVIAPVIATGNTAVVIASERAPLPAITLGEVLATSDLPGGVVNILTGRTAEISPHLAAHADVDGLDLTGAGDLATDLESAAAQTLTRVRRPAPGEDWTADPGTGRMTPFLETKTVWHTIGV
;
A
#
# COMPACT_ATOMS: atom_id res chain seq x y z
N MET A 1 3.85 66.77 13.07
CA MET A 1 5.29 66.54 13.34
C MET A 1 5.45 65.04 13.58
N SER A 2 5.27 64.20 12.55
CA SER A 2 6.27 63.80 11.54
C SER A 2 7.45 63.05 12.18
N ASP A 3 7.48 61.73 12.00
CA ASP A 3 8.69 61.10 11.48
C ASP A 3 8.32 59.86 10.66
N ALA A 4 8.61 59.97 9.38
CA ALA A 4 8.41 58.97 8.36
C ALA A 4 9.78 58.57 7.81
N ALA A 5 9.93 57.27 7.57
CA ALA A 5 10.68 56.64 6.49
C ALA A 5 12.15 57.04 6.26
N ASN A 6 13.05 56.08 6.47
CA ASN A 6 14.28 55.98 5.71
C ASN A 6 14.67 54.51 5.52
N GLU A 7 14.45 53.93 4.35
CA GLU A 7 15.30 52.83 3.87
C GLU A 7 15.36 52.77 2.33
N LYS A 8 16.56 52.41 1.87
CA LYS A 8 17.18 52.72 0.57
C LYS A 8 16.86 51.69 -0.53
N ALA A 9 16.90 52.14 -1.78
CA ALA A 9 16.98 51.34 -3.02
C ALA A 9 18.28 50.48 -3.07
N THR A 10 18.36 49.29 -3.70
CA THR A 10 18.50 48.93 -5.16
C THR A 10 18.81 47.38 -5.24
N PRO A 11 19.04 46.66 -6.38
CA PRO A 11 18.61 46.74 -7.80
C PRO A 11 17.98 45.42 -8.37
N ALA A 12 17.18 45.55 -9.44
CA ALA A 12 16.43 44.46 -10.09
C ALA A 12 16.97 44.04 -11.49
N THR A 13 18.28 43.82 -11.64
CA THR A 13 18.86 43.57 -13.01
C THR A 13 19.58 42.23 -13.19
N GLY A 14 19.67 41.36 -12.17
CA GLY A 14 20.35 40.06 -12.28
C GLY A 14 19.52 38.90 -12.83
N ARG A 15 18.18 38.89 -12.60
CA ARG A 15 17.32 37.74 -12.90
C ARG A 15 16.96 37.54 -14.37
N ALA A 16 17.04 38.60 -15.19
CA ALA A 16 16.65 38.53 -16.61
C ALA A 16 17.76 38.00 -17.54
N ARG A 17 19.00 37.87 -17.04
CA ARG A 17 20.12 37.32 -17.83
C ARG A 17 20.20 35.80 -17.69
N LEU A 18 19.99 35.28 -16.48
CA LEU A 18 20.01 33.84 -16.18
C LEU A 18 18.88 33.04 -16.87
N LYS A 19 17.71 33.64 -17.12
CA LYS A 19 16.63 32.96 -17.85
C LYS A 19 16.92 32.73 -19.34
N ARG A 20 17.63 33.67 -19.99
CA ARG A 20 17.93 33.58 -21.43
C ARG A 20 19.02 32.56 -21.75
N ASP A 21 19.95 32.35 -20.83
CA ASP A 21 21.02 31.37 -21.01
C ASP A 21 20.53 29.93 -20.79
N ALA A 22 19.53 29.72 -19.92
CA ALA A 22 18.88 28.42 -19.71
C ALA A 22 18.03 27.99 -20.92
N GLU A 23 17.34 28.92 -21.57
CA GLU A 23 16.49 28.63 -22.73
C GLU A 23 17.30 28.23 -23.98
N LYS A 24 18.48 28.82 -24.16
CA LYS A 24 19.41 28.43 -25.23
C LYS A 24 20.06 27.06 -25.02
N ALA A 25 20.21 26.62 -23.77
CA ALA A 25 20.75 25.28 -23.47
C ALA A 25 19.72 24.17 -23.77
N ALA A 26 18.43 24.41 -23.53
CA ALA A 26 17.36 23.45 -23.81
C ALA A 26 17.15 23.20 -25.31
N ALA A 27 17.29 24.24 -26.16
CA ALA A 27 17.13 24.10 -27.60
C ALA A 27 18.24 23.28 -28.29
N LYS A 28 19.41 23.13 -27.65
CA LYS A 28 20.54 22.35 -28.21
C LYS A 28 20.44 20.84 -27.92
N ALA A 29 19.64 20.44 -26.92
CA ALA A 29 19.50 19.03 -26.52
C ALA A 29 18.43 18.26 -27.31
N ALA A 30 17.57 18.96 -28.08
CA ALA A 30 16.49 18.34 -28.85
C ALA A 30 16.87 17.92 -30.28
N GLY A 31 18.15 18.04 -30.66
CA GLY A 31 18.62 17.88 -32.04
C GLY A 31 19.16 16.49 -32.43
N ASP A 32 19.43 15.58 -31.50
CA ASP A 32 20.08 14.30 -31.81
C ASP A 32 19.34 13.10 -31.21
N SER A 33 18.49 12.47 -32.03
CA SER A 33 18.17 11.03 -31.94
C SER A 33 17.30 10.63 -33.14
N ALA A 34 17.97 10.07 -34.16
CA ALA A 34 17.36 9.51 -35.35
C ALA A 34 17.01 8.01 -35.17
N ALA A 35 16.02 7.59 -35.95
CA ALA A 35 15.26 6.35 -35.91
C ALA A 35 16.02 5.02 -36.15
N VAL A 36 15.45 3.92 -35.62
CA VAL A 36 15.66 2.54 -36.10
C VAL A 36 14.33 1.77 -36.00
N PRO A 37 13.84 1.09 -37.07
CA PRO A 37 12.60 0.28 -37.02
C PRO A 37 12.90 -1.23 -36.87
N PRO A 38 11.94 -2.06 -36.38
CA PRO A 38 12.01 -3.50 -36.58
C PRO A 38 11.07 -3.99 -37.69
N GLY A 39 11.58 -4.91 -38.52
CA GLY A 39 10.85 -5.70 -39.52
C GLY A 39 10.32 -7.05 -38.99
N PRO A 40 9.66 -7.86 -39.84
CA PRO A 40 8.45 -8.60 -39.45
C PRO A 40 8.56 -10.14 -39.33
N ASP A 41 7.51 -10.70 -38.71
CA ASP A 41 6.84 -12.00 -38.87
C ASP A 41 7.58 -13.35 -38.85
N GLY A 42 6.99 -14.30 -38.11
CA GLY A 42 7.33 -15.72 -38.19
C GLY A 42 6.49 -16.60 -37.25
N ALA A 43 5.29 -16.99 -37.70
CA ALA A 43 4.49 -18.05 -37.09
C ALA A 43 5.16 -19.43 -37.23
N THR A 44 4.92 -20.34 -36.29
CA THR A 44 4.47 -21.71 -36.60
C THR A 44 3.94 -22.40 -35.34
N ALA A 45 2.73 -22.92 -35.47
CA ALA A 45 2.12 -23.89 -34.59
C ALA A 45 2.78 -25.26 -34.76
N ASN A 46 2.81 -26.07 -33.70
CA ASN A 46 2.89 -27.51 -33.87
C ASN A 46 1.91 -28.21 -32.95
N ALA A 47 1.01 -28.98 -33.57
CA ALA A 47 0.03 -29.85 -32.98
C ALA A 47 0.29 -31.27 -33.49
N GLY A 48 0.15 -32.24 -32.60
CA GLY A 48 0.27 -33.67 -32.86
C GLY A 48 0.83 -34.34 -31.60
N GLY A 49 0.25 -35.37 -31.00
CA GLY A 49 -0.83 -36.24 -31.42
C GLY A 49 -0.57 -37.61 -30.79
N ASP A 50 -1.56 -38.11 -30.06
CA ASP A 50 -1.90 -39.53 -29.85
C ASP A 50 -1.08 -40.49 -28.94
N ARG A 51 -1.84 -41.08 -27.99
CA ARG A 51 -1.92 -42.52 -27.57
C ARG A 51 -0.73 -43.11 -26.79
N ALA A 52 -0.84 -44.05 -25.85
CA ALA A 52 -1.88 -44.95 -25.30
C ALA A 52 -1.45 -45.34 -23.85
N ALA A 53 -2.36 -45.43 -22.89
CA ALA A 53 -2.93 -46.65 -22.29
C ALA A 53 -1.95 -47.78 -21.87
N ALA A 54 -1.88 -47.94 -20.53
CA ALA A 54 -1.86 -49.16 -19.72
C ALA A 54 -1.07 -50.41 -20.17
N ASP A 55 -0.20 -50.90 -19.29
CA ASP A 55 -0.27 -52.32 -18.87
C ASP A 55 0.25 -52.54 -17.44
N THR A 56 -0.46 -53.41 -16.76
CA THR A 56 -0.27 -54.01 -15.45
C THR A 56 0.73 -55.17 -15.48
N ARG A 57 1.46 -55.41 -14.38
CA ARG A 57 1.77 -56.74 -13.80
C ARG A 57 2.62 -56.56 -12.54
N THR A 58 2.09 -56.76 -11.33
CA THR A 58 2.10 -58.01 -10.54
C THR A 58 3.38 -58.84 -10.54
N GLY A 59 3.90 -59.04 -9.32
CA GLY A 59 4.46 -60.33 -8.88
C GLY A 59 5.92 -60.31 -8.45
N GLY A 60 6.18 -60.68 -7.19
CA GLY A 60 7.50 -61.15 -6.78
C GLY A 60 7.90 -60.84 -5.34
N ALA A 61 7.22 -61.45 -4.37
CA ALA A 61 7.74 -61.58 -3.01
C ALA A 61 8.84 -62.65 -3.00
N ALA A 62 10.00 -62.33 -2.41
CA ALA A 62 10.97 -63.32 -1.96
C ALA A 62 11.58 -62.83 -0.65
N ALA A 63 11.20 -63.51 0.43
CA ALA A 63 11.80 -63.41 1.75
C ALA A 63 13.14 -64.15 1.75
N TRP A 64 14.19 -63.54 2.30
CA TRP A 64 15.36 -64.24 2.84
C TRP A 64 15.75 -63.62 4.19
N SER A 65 16.18 -64.51 5.06
CA SER A 65 16.21 -64.50 6.53
C SER A 65 17.32 -63.67 7.19
N ASP A 66 17.07 -63.34 8.45
CA ASP A 66 18.00 -62.85 9.47
C ASP A 66 19.30 -63.66 9.58
N ALA A 67 20.41 -62.93 9.73
CA ALA A 67 21.59 -63.36 10.48
C ALA A 67 22.31 -62.14 11.05
N GLY A 68 22.44 -62.09 12.38
CA GLY A 68 23.08 -61.00 13.11
C GLY A 68 24.60 -60.93 12.93
N GLY A 69 25.13 -59.71 13.04
CA GLY A 69 26.56 -59.41 13.08
C GLY A 69 26.81 -58.02 13.68
N THR A 70 27.68 -57.96 14.69
CA THR A 70 28.00 -56.83 15.57
C THR A 70 29.04 -55.85 15.01
N GLY A 71 28.71 -54.54 15.02
CA GLY A 71 29.62 -53.36 15.05
C GLY A 71 30.38 -52.98 13.75
N PRO A 72 30.91 -51.75 13.56
CA PRO A 72 30.96 -50.58 14.45
C PRO A 72 30.27 -49.31 13.89
N GLU A 73 30.22 -48.26 14.71
CA GLU A 73 29.69 -46.92 14.46
C GLU A 73 29.97 -46.35 13.05
N ALA A 74 28.96 -46.39 12.18
CA ALA A 74 28.92 -45.53 11.00
C ALA A 74 28.49 -44.14 11.45
N ARG A 75 29.46 -43.21 11.48
CA ARG A 75 29.21 -41.77 11.56
C ARG A 75 28.05 -41.44 10.62
N ALA A 76 26.94 -40.95 11.18
CA ALA A 76 25.87 -40.34 10.42
C ALA A 76 26.46 -39.10 9.72
N GLY A 77 27.01 -39.32 8.53
CA GLY A 77 27.31 -38.26 7.59
C GLY A 77 25.99 -37.54 7.36
N GLY A 78 25.90 -36.31 7.88
CA GLY A 78 24.76 -35.44 7.63
C GLY A 78 24.51 -35.43 6.14
N ALA A 79 23.34 -35.93 5.73
CA ALA A 79 22.92 -35.89 4.35
C ALA A 79 22.96 -34.42 3.92
N SER A 80 23.98 -34.07 3.14
CA SER A 80 24.06 -32.79 2.47
C SER A 80 22.83 -32.70 1.59
N ALA A 81 21.83 -31.92 2.04
CA ALA A 81 20.62 -31.70 1.29
C ALA A 81 21.02 -31.13 -0.08
N ALA A 82 20.62 -31.81 -1.15
CA ALA A 82 20.88 -31.37 -2.51
C ALA A 82 20.46 -29.88 -2.67
N PRO A 83 21.26 -29.06 -3.37
CA PRO A 83 21.00 -27.62 -3.44
C PRO A 83 19.62 -27.37 -4.04
N ARG A 84 18.76 -26.69 -3.26
CA ARG A 84 17.40 -26.34 -3.67
C ARG A 84 17.45 -25.31 -4.81
N LEU A 85 16.68 -25.54 -5.87
CA LEU A 85 16.51 -24.57 -6.94
C LEU A 85 15.83 -23.30 -6.43
N ALA A 86 16.38 -22.14 -6.79
CA ALA A 86 15.81 -20.85 -6.41
C ALA A 86 14.53 -20.55 -7.21
N VAL A 87 13.43 -20.26 -6.50
CA VAL A 87 12.18 -19.80 -7.12
C VAL A 87 12.16 -18.27 -7.10
N ARG A 88 12.52 -17.65 -8.22
CA ARG A 88 12.52 -16.19 -8.36
C ARG A 88 11.08 -15.68 -8.54
N ARG A 89 10.67 -14.72 -7.71
CA ARG A 89 9.32 -14.15 -7.73
C ARG A 89 9.34 -12.74 -8.29
N THR A 90 8.30 -12.42 -9.07
CA THR A 90 7.98 -11.05 -9.46
C THR A 90 6.58 -10.75 -8.95
N TYR A 91 6.50 -9.92 -7.92
CA TYR A 91 5.26 -9.52 -7.29
C TYR A 91 4.51 -8.50 -8.15
N LYS A 92 3.18 -8.62 -8.07
CA LYS A 92 2.21 -7.83 -8.81
C LYS A 92 1.67 -6.70 -7.94
N LEU A 93 0.86 -5.81 -8.53
CA LEU A 93 0.08 -4.83 -7.77
C LEU A 93 -1.10 -5.54 -7.09
N TYR A 94 -1.77 -4.87 -6.15
CA TYR A 94 -3.07 -5.31 -5.63
C TYR A 94 -4.12 -4.25 -5.94
N VAL A 95 -4.96 -4.50 -6.94
CA VAL A 95 -5.95 -3.52 -7.43
C VAL A 95 -7.27 -4.22 -7.64
N ASN A 96 -8.35 -3.62 -7.13
CA ASN A 96 -9.71 -4.14 -7.26
C ASN A 96 -9.87 -5.60 -6.80
N GLY A 97 -9.20 -5.98 -5.71
CA GLY A 97 -9.25 -7.36 -5.19
C GLY A 97 -8.47 -8.39 -6.02
N ALA A 98 -7.71 -7.95 -7.03
CA ALA A 98 -6.94 -8.81 -7.92
C ALA A 98 -5.46 -8.41 -7.95
N PHE A 99 -4.65 -9.26 -8.58
CA PHE A 99 -3.19 -9.06 -8.71
C PHE A 99 -2.78 -8.84 -10.17
N PRO A 100 -2.99 -7.62 -10.74
CA PRO A 100 -2.55 -7.30 -12.10
C PRO A 100 -1.05 -6.94 -12.12
N ARG A 101 -0.40 -7.17 -13.27
CA ARG A 101 0.91 -6.55 -13.54
C ARG A 101 0.72 -5.06 -13.78
N SER A 102 1.76 -4.26 -13.53
CA SER A 102 1.81 -2.86 -13.97
C SER A 102 1.54 -2.79 -15.47
N GLU A 103 0.71 -1.83 -15.87
CA GLU A 103 0.38 -1.62 -17.29
C GLU A 103 1.63 -1.35 -18.14
N SER A 104 2.61 -0.65 -17.57
CA SER A 104 3.89 -0.39 -18.24
C SER A 104 4.78 -1.63 -18.40
N GLY A 105 4.43 -2.75 -17.76
CA GLY A 105 5.27 -3.96 -17.70
C GLY A 105 6.56 -3.81 -16.91
N ARG A 106 6.88 -2.61 -16.41
CA ARG A 106 8.10 -2.33 -15.65
C ARG A 106 8.09 -3.03 -14.29
N SER A 107 9.27 -3.46 -13.86
CA SER A 107 9.54 -3.98 -12.52
C SER A 107 10.86 -3.43 -12.00
N TYR A 108 11.06 -3.49 -10.69
CA TYR A 108 12.31 -3.11 -10.04
C TYR A 108 12.75 -4.18 -9.04
N PRO A 109 14.07 -4.36 -8.85
CA PRO A 109 14.59 -5.28 -7.85
C PRO A 109 14.34 -4.72 -6.45
N VAL A 110 13.91 -5.59 -5.55
CA VAL A 110 13.79 -5.33 -4.12
C VAL A 110 14.94 -6.05 -3.44
N THR A 111 15.74 -5.31 -2.68
CA THR A 111 16.93 -5.83 -2.01
C THR A 111 16.80 -5.70 -0.49
N SER A 112 17.49 -6.57 0.24
CA SER A 112 17.73 -6.38 1.68
C SER A 112 18.60 -5.13 1.90
N PRO A 113 18.69 -4.63 3.15
CA PRO A 113 19.65 -3.58 3.51
C PRO A 113 21.11 -3.94 3.17
N ASP A 114 21.45 -5.23 3.16
CA ASP A 114 22.80 -5.73 2.80
C ASP A 114 23.02 -5.84 1.28
N GLY A 115 21.99 -5.56 0.47
CA GLY A 115 22.05 -5.59 -0.99
C GLY A 115 21.65 -6.93 -1.63
N ASP A 116 21.25 -7.92 -0.82
CA ASP A 116 20.80 -9.21 -1.34
C ASP A 116 19.47 -9.07 -2.09
N HIS A 117 19.38 -9.65 -3.28
CA HIS A 117 18.14 -9.64 -4.05
C HIS A 117 17.07 -10.54 -3.38
N LEU A 118 15.96 -9.93 -2.97
CA LEU A 118 14.82 -10.62 -2.37
C LEU A 118 13.82 -11.06 -3.44
N ALA A 119 13.32 -10.12 -4.25
CA ALA A 119 12.34 -10.35 -5.32
C ALA A 119 12.31 -9.17 -6.29
N ASN A 120 11.53 -9.29 -7.38
CA ASN A 120 11.13 -8.12 -8.16
C ASN A 120 9.72 -7.66 -7.74
N ALA A 121 9.48 -6.36 -7.74
CA ALA A 121 8.15 -5.77 -7.57
C ALA A 121 7.74 -5.02 -8.84
N SER A 122 6.44 -4.95 -9.12
CA SER A 122 5.93 -4.17 -10.24
C SER A 122 6.22 -2.68 -10.00
N LEU A 123 6.62 -1.97 -11.05
CA LEU A 123 6.81 -0.52 -11.00
C LEU A 123 5.54 0.13 -11.58
N ALA A 124 4.63 0.53 -10.70
CA ALA A 124 3.35 1.13 -11.09
C ALA A 124 3.56 2.41 -11.91
N SER A 125 2.72 2.58 -12.91
CA SER A 125 2.65 3.73 -13.80
C SER A 125 1.57 4.71 -13.34
N ARG A 126 1.53 5.88 -14.00
CA ARG A 126 0.40 6.82 -13.90
C ARG A 126 -0.94 6.14 -14.21
N LYS A 127 -0.97 5.22 -15.19
CA LYS A 127 -2.20 4.54 -15.58
C LYS A 127 -2.67 3.58 -14.49
N ASP A 128 -1.77 2.85 -13.85
CA ASP A 128 -2.10 1.98 -12.72
C ASP A 128 -2.69 2.78 -11.54
N ALA A 129 -2.16 3.98 -11.28
CA ALA A 129 -2.69 4.89 -10.27
C ALA A 129 -4.13 5.32 -10.57
N ARG A 130 -4.41 5.73 -11.80
CA ARG A 130 -5.76 6.09 -12.25
C ARG A 130 -6.72 4.91 -12.18
N ASP A 131 -6.28 3.73 -12.60
CA ASP A 131 -7.12 2.53 -12.60
C ASP A 131 -7.43 2.10 -11.14
N ALA A 132 -6.49 2.28 -10.20
CA ALA A 132 -6.71 2.10 -8.77
C ALA A 132 -7.70 3.12 -8.17
N VAL A 133 -7.59 4.40 -8.54
CA VAL A 133 -8.57 5.43 -8.12
C VAL A 133 -9.96 5.11 -8.65
N THR A 134 -10.07 4.66 -9.90
CA THR A 134 -11.35 4.25 -10.50
C THR A 134 -11.98 3.08 -9.72
N ALA A 135 -11.17 2.09 -9.33
CA ALA A 135 -11.63 0.97 -8.51
C ALA A 135 -12.08 1.43 -7.11
N ALA A 136 -11.29 2.29 -6.46
CA ALA A 136 -11.63 2.85 -5.15
C ALA A 136 -12.94 3.64 -5.18
N ARG A 137 -13.09 4.54 -6.15
CA ARG A 137 -14.30 5.34 -6.33
C ARG A 137 -15.54 4.47 -6.55
N LYS A 138 -15.42 3.41 -7.37
CA LYS A 138 -16.51 2.46 -7.61
C LYS A 138 -16.90 1.68 -6.35
N ALA A 139 -15.91 1.30 -5.53
CA ALA A 139 -16.15 0.56 -4.29
C ALA A 139 -16.72 1.42 -3.16
N PHE A 140 -16.50 2.74 -3.20
CA PHE A 140 -16.83 3.65 -2.09
C PHE A 140 -18.29 3.58 -1.65
N SER A 141 -19.26 3.73 -2.55
CA SER A 141 -20.69 3.74 -2.17
C SER A 141 -21.14 2.44 -1.50
N GLY A 142 -20.63 1.29 -1.96
CA GLY A 142 -20.91 -0.01 -1.36
C GLY A 142 -20.20 -0.20 0.00
N TRP A 143 -19.01 0.35 0.17
CA TRP A 143 -18.24 0.23 1.41
C TRP A 143 -18.71 1.19 2.50
N SER A 144 -18.95 2.45 2.17
CA SER A 144 -19.47 3.46 3.09
C SER A 144 -20.90 3.16 3.53
N GLY A 145 -21.70 2.54 2.65
CA GLY A 145 -23.06 2.07 2.96
C GLY A 145 -23.15 0.81 3.82
N ARG A 146 -22.05 0.09 4.07
CA ARG A 146 -22.06 -1.05 5.02
C ARG A 146 -22.24 -0.54 6.45
N THR A 147 -22.88 -1.35 7.28
CA THR A 147 -22.96 -1.04 8.71
C THR A 147 -21.56 -0.99 9.32
N ALA A 148 -21.37 -0.13 10.32
CA ALA A 148 -20.12 -0.03 11.05
C ALA A 148 -19.65 -1.39 11.59
N TYR A 149 -20.57 -2.16 12.17
CA TYR A 149 -20.31 -3.52 12.64
C TYR A 149 -19.78 -4.44 11.54
N ASN A 150 -20.38 -4.41 10.33
CA ASN A 150 -19.93 -5.24 9.22
C ASN A 150 -18.51 -4.86 8.76
N ARG A 151 -18.18 -3.56 8.73
CA ARG A 151 -16.79 -3.13 8.48
C ARG A 151 -15.84 -3.69 9.55
N GLY A 152 -16.23 -3.59 10.82
CA GLY A 152 -15.45 -4.14 11.94
C GLY A 152 -15.17 -5.64 11.80
N GLN A 153 -16.15 -6.44 11.40
CA GLN A 153 -15.98 -7.87 11.17
C GLN A 153 -14.96 -8.18 10.06
N ILE A 154 -14.96 -7.41 8.97
CA ILE A 154 -14.00 -7.57 7.86
C ILE A 154 -12.59 -7.18 8.29
N LEU A 155 -12.44 -6.09 9.07
CA LEU A 155 -11.14 -5.69 9.62
C LEU A 155 -10.60 -6.73 10.60
N TYR A 156 -11.47 -7.32 11.43
CA TYR A 156 -11.08 -8.41 12.32
C TYR A 156 -10.68 -9.66 11.54
N ARG A 157 -11.41 -9.98 10.46
CA ARG A 157 -11.05 -11.08 9.55
C ARG A 157 -9.66 -10.90 8.93
N ALA A 158 -9.28 -9.67 8.59
CA ALA A 158 -7.92 -9.37 8.13
C ALA A 158 -6.87 -9.69 9.20
N ALA A 159 -7.15 -9.41 10.48
CA ALA A 159 -6.27 -9.81 11.59
C ALA A 159 -6.13 -11.34 11.69
N GLU A 160 -7.23 -12.09 11.60
CA GLU A 160 -7.21 -13.57 11.62
C GLU A 160 -6.37 -14.16 10.47
N MET A 161 -6.58 -13.64 9.26
CA MET A 161 -5.86 -14.08 8.07
C MET A 161 -4.37 -13.72 8.14
N MET A 162 -4.04 -12.59 8.78
CA MET A 162 -2.67 -12.17 9.02
C MET A 162 -1.98 -13.02 10.10
N GLU A 163 -2.68 -13.42 11.16
CA GLU A 163 -2.17 -14.34 12.19
C GLU A 163 -1.81 -15.70 11.58
N GLY A 164 -2.65 -16.24 10.68
CA GLY A 164 -2.37 -17.48 9.96
C GLY A 164 -1.12 -17.41 9.05
N ARG A 165 -0.68 -16.21 8.67
CA ARG A 165 0.51 -15.96 7.83
C ARG A 165 1.65 -15.29 8.60
N ARG A 166 1.60 -15.29 9.94
CA ARG A 166 2.52 -14.55 10.80
C ARG A 166 4.00 -14.85 10.52
N SER A 167 4.37 -16.11 10.28
CA SER A 167 5.77 -16.44 10.00
C SER A 167 6.26 -15.84 8.68
N GLN A 168 5.42 -15.82 7.65
CA GLN A 168 5.75 -15.21 6.35
C GLN A 168 6.00 -13.71 6.52
N PHE A 169 5.11 -13.02 7.24
CA PHE A 169 5.30 -11.59 7.53
C PHE A 169 6.56 -11.34 8.37
N ALA A 170 6.87 -12.20 9.34
CA ALA A 170 8.08 -12.05 10.14
C ALA A 170 9.36 -12.19 9.31
N ASP A 171 9.39 -13.14 8.37
CA ASP A 171 10.52 -13.31 7.45
C ASP A 171 10.65 -12.10 6.50
N GLU A 172 9.53 -11.61 5.95
CA GLU A 172 9.51 -10.43 5.06
C GLU A 172 9.92 -9.14 5.78
N VAL A 173 9.43 -8.90 6.99
CA VAL A 173 9.79 -7.72 7.81
C VAL A 173 11.25 -7.80 8.26
N ALA A 174 11.73 -8.97 8.68
CA ALA A 174 13.14 -9.16 9.04
C ALA A 174 14.07 -8.84 7.87
N ALA A 175 13.73 -9.33 6.67
CA ALA A 175 14.51 -9.08 5.46
C ALA A 175 14.44 -7.62 4.98
N ALA A 176 13.28 -6.97 5.13
CA ALA A 176 13.06 -5.59 4.73
C ALA A 176 13.82 -4.59 5.63
N ASP A 177 13.71 -4.74 6.95
CA ASP A 177 14.27 -3.80 7.92
C ASP A 177 15.69 -4.19 8.37
N GLY A 178 16.17 -5.39 8.01
CA GLY A 178 17.47 -5.90 8.47
C GLY A 178 17.49 -6.19 9.97
N VAL A 179 16.34 -6.52 10.54
CA VAL A 179 16.18 -6.76 11.99
C VAL A 179 16.17 -8.25 12.31
N ARG A 180 16.51 -8.59 13.56
CA ARG A 180 16.36 -9.97 14.05
C ARG A 180 14.91 -10.42 13.94
N ARG A 181 14.70 -11.69 13.59
CA ARG A 181 13.38 -12.32 13.49
C ARG A 181 12.50 -12.08 14.72
N THR A 182 13.06 -12.12 15.93
CA THR A 182 12.31 -11.85 17.16
C THR A 182 11.72 -10.43 17.22
N ARG A 183 12.44 -9.43 16.70
CA ARG A 183 11.92 -8.06 16.56
C ARG A 183 10.87 -7.98 15.47
N ALA A 184 11.07 -8.66 14.35
CA ALA A 184 10.08 -8.73 13.27
C ALA A 184 8.77 -9.36 13.76
N GLU A 185 8.83 -10.47 14.50
CA GLU A 185 7.65 -11.12 15.09
C GLU A 185 6.87 -10.19 16.03
N ALA A 186 7.56 -9.36 16.82
CA ALA A 186 6.92 -8.35 17.66
C ALA A 186 6.23 -7.25 16.82
N LEU A 187 6.85 -6.79 15.73
CA LEU A 187 6.25 -5.82 14.81
C LEU A 187 5.03 -6.40 14.09
N VAL A 188 5.07 -7.68 13.72
CA VAL A 188 3.92 -8.39 13.12
C VAL A 188 2.78 -8.49 14.13
N SER A 189 3.06 -8.89 15.38
CA SER A 189 2.03 -8.89 16.43
C SER A 189 1.38 -7.53 16.62
N ALA A 190 2.18 -6.46 16.74
CA ALA A 190 1.66 -5.12 16.86
C ALA A 190 0.78 -4.71 15.66
N ALA A 191 1.11 -5.18 14.45
CA ALA A 191 0.32 -4.90 13.26
C ALA A 191 -1.00 -5.68 13.24
N ILE A 192 -1.02 -6.91 13.77
CA ILE A 192 -2.26 -7.70 13.92
C ILE A 192 -3.15 -7.04 14.98
N ASP A 193 -2.59 -6.67 16.12
CA ASP A 193 -3.29 -5.94 17.18
C ASP A 193 -3.85 -4.60 16.66
N ARG A 194 -3.13 -3.93 15.74
CA ARG A 194 -3.60 -2.71 15.08
C ARG A 194 -4.88 -2.92 14.28
N TRP A 195 -5.00 -4.03 13.56
CA TRP A 195 -6.24 -4.39 12.85
C TRP A 195 -7.39 -4.63 13.83
N VAL A 196 -7.13 -5.38 14.92
CA VAL A 196 -8.13 -5.64 15.97
C VAL A 196 -8.59 -4.34 16.63
N TYR A 197 -7.64 -3.44 16.94
CA TYR A 197 -7.93 -2.13 17.51
C TYR A 197 -8.89 -1.34 16.64
N TYR A 198 -8.57 -1.13 15.35
CA TYR A 198 -9.41 -0.34 14.46
C TYR A 198 -10.72 -1.03 14.08
N ALA A 199 -10.75 -2.37 14.05
CA ALA A 199 -12.01 -3.13 13.94
C ALA A 199 -12.97 -2.76 15.07
N GLY A 200 -12.45 -2.69 16.30
CA GLY A 200 -13.20 -2.30 17.50
C GLY A 200 -13.68 -0.84 17.52
N TRP A 201 -13.11 0.05 16.71
CA TRP A 201 -13.50 1.47 16.65
C TRP A 201 -14.55 1.80 15.59
N THR A 202 -14.81 0.89 14.65
CA THR A 202 -15.69 1.13 13.50
C THR A 202 -17.08 1.64 13.89
N ASP A 203 -17.65 1.13 14.99
CA ASP A 203 -18.97 1.47 15.52
C ASP A 203 -18.96 2.49 16.67
N LYS A 204 -17.78 2.96 17.07
CA LYS A 204 -17.60 3.91 18.19
C LYS A 204 -17.18 5.29 17.73
N ILE A 205 -16.50 5.40 16.58
CA ILE A 205 -15.95 6.67 16.11
C ILE A 205 -17.02 7.74 15.91
N VAL A 206 -18.19 7.39 15.38
CA VAL A 206 -19.32 8.31 15.16
C VAL A 206 -19.76 8.94 16.47
N GLN A 207 -19.84 8.15 17.55
CA GLN A 207 -20.20 8.65 18.87
C GLN A 207 -19.09 9.49 19.52
N ALA A 208 -17.83 9.14 19.26
CA ALA A 208 -16.67 9.82 19.84
C ALA A 208 -16.42 11.21 19.24
N VAL A 209 -16.75 11.43 17.96
CA VAL A 209 -16.46 12.69 17.26
C VAL A 209 -17.68 13.41 16.70
N GLY A 210 -18.85 12.77 16.71
CA GLY A 210 -20.14 13.41 16.44
C GLY A 210 -20.81 13.89 17.73
N GLY A 211 -21.98 14.53 17.59
CA GLY A 211 -22.73 15.00 18.75
C GLY A 211 -24.03 15.71 18.43
N ALA A 212 -24.86 15.85 19.46
CA ALA A 212 -25.99 16.76 19.44
C ALA A 212 -25.52 18.18 19.75
N ASN A 213 -25.93 19.14 18.93
CA ASN A 213 -25.53 20.54 19.08
C ASN A 213 -26.63 21.31 19.81
N PRO A 214 -26.29 22.12 20.83
CA PRO A 214 -27.25 22.98 21.50
C PRO A 214 -27.68 24.11 20.55
N VAL A 215 -28.98 24.21 20.29
CA VAL A 215 -29.54 25.26 19.42
C VAL A 215 -30.77 25.90 20.04
N SER A 216 -30.92 27.20 19.83
CA SER A 216 -32.11 27.95 20.27
C SER A 216 -33.24 27.72 19.27
N GLY A 217 -34.16 26.81 19.59
CA GLY A 217 -35.34 26.52 18.78
C GLY A 217 -35.80 25.06 18.92
N PRO A 218 -36.99 24.71 18.40
CA PRO A 218 -37.52 23.35 18.49
C PRO A 218 -36.88 22.46 17.41
N TYR A 219 -35.56 22.26 17.49
CA TYR A 219 -34.81 21.43 16.54
C TYR A 219 -33.93 20.40 17.24
N PHE A 220 -33.92 19.16 16.74
CA PHE A 220 -32.80 18.26 16.93
C PHE A 220 -31.72 18.63 15.92
N ASN A 221 -30.58 19.07 16.43
CA ASN A 221 -29.42 19.36 15.62
C ASN A 221 -28.31 18.35 15.89
N LEU A 222 -27.95 17.55 14.89
CA LEU A 222 -27.00 16.45 15.04
C LEU A 222 -25.87 16.61 14.03
N SER A 223 -24.64 16.67 14.51
CA SER A 223 -23.42 16.60 13.69
C SER A 223 -22.87 15.18 13.70
N THR A 224 -22.75 14.55 12.54
CA THR A 224 -22.21 13.20 12.39
C THR A 224 -21.04 13.21 11.40
N PRO A 225 -19.93 12.51 11.71
CA PRO A 225 -18.87 12.30 10.74
C PRO A 225 -19.30 11.33 9.63
N GLU A 226 -19.06 11.69 8.38
CA GLU A 226 -19.23 10.85 7.19
C GLU A 226 -17.88 10.70 6.47
N PRO A 227 -17.57 9.54 5.87
CA PRO A 227 -16.30 9.36 5.14
C PRO A 227 -16.21 10.31 3.94
N SER A 228 -15.05 10.92 3.73
CA SER A 228 -14.79 11.83 2.61
C SER A 228 -14.79 11.14 1.24
N GLY A 229 -14.39 9.86 1.16
CA GLY A 229 -14.40 9.09 -0.09
C GLY A 229 -13.14 8.28 -0.36
N VAL A 230 -12.41 8.64 -1.41
CA VAL A 230 -11.15 8.00 -1.83
C VAL A 230 -9.98 8.74 -1.19
N VAL A 231 -9.17 8.00 -0.43
CA VAL A 231 -7.97 8.53 0.22
C VAL A 231 -6.73 7.93 -0.43
N ALA A 232 -5.86 8.79 -0.98
CA ALA A 232 -4.53 8.40 -1.40
C ALA A 232 -3.59 8.39 -0.18
N VAL A 233 -2.84 7.31 0.00
CA VAL A 233 -1.97 7.11 1.17
C VAL A 233 -0.56 6.80 0.70
N LEU A 234 0.40 7.61 1.14
CA LEU A 234 1.82 7.30 0.97
C LEU A 234 2.28 6.55 2.22
N ALA A 235 2.58 5.26 2.08
CA ALA A 235 2.98 4.43 3.20
C ALA A 235 4.35 4.87 3.77
N PRO A 236 4.57 4.73 5.08
CA PRO A 236 5.87 4.99 5.69
C PRO A 236 6.98 4.19 5.00
N GLN A 237 8.12 4.84 4.76
CA GLN A 237 9.23 4.19 4.05
C GLN A 237 10.07 3.26 4.95
N ASP A 238 9.93 3.40 6.27
CA ASP A 238 10.73 2.78 7.34
C ASP A 238 9.94 1.81 8.25
N ALA A 239 8.62 1.67 8.03
CA ALA A 239 7.76 0.78 8.79
C ALA A 239 6.84 -0.03 7.84
N PRO A 240 7.41 -1.00 7.09
CA PRO A 240 6.79 -1.57 5.90
C PRO A 240 5.53 -2.39 6.16
N LEU A 241 5.34 -2.88 7.40
CA LEU A 241 4.12 -3.58 7.81
C LEU A 241 3.32 -2.81 8.86
N LEU A 242 3.90 -2.59 10.05
CA LEU A 242 3.17 -1.95 11.14
C LEU A 242 2.72 -0.53 10.77
N GLY A 243 3.61 0.28 10.18
CA GLY A 243 3.26 1.61 9.69
C GLY A 243 2.23 1.56 8.57
N LEU A 244 2.39 0.65 7.60
CA LEU A 244 1.43 0.41 6.53
C LEU A 244 0.02 0.11 7.06
N VAL A 245 -0.12 -0.86 7.96
CA VAL A 245 -1.43 -1.19 8.57
C VAL A 245 -1.99 0.00 9.32
N SER A 246 -1.13 0.75 10.02
CA SER A 246 -1.52 1.92 10.82
C SER A 246 -2.07 3.09 10.00
N VAL A 247 -1.74 3.16 8.70
CA VAL A 247 -2.30 4.18 7.80
C VAL A 247 -3.50 3.65 7.00
N ILE A 248 -3.56 2.36 6.68
CA ILE A 248 -4.68 1.76 5.93
C ILE A 248 -5.91 1.53 6.82
N ALA A 249 -5.73 0.85 7.95
CA ALA A 249 -6.82 0.41 8.81
C ALA A 249 -7.75 1.57 9.26
N PRO A 250 -7.25 2.74 9.74
CA PRO A 250 -8.15 3.82 10.17
C PRO A 250 -8.93 4.44 9.00
N VAL A 251 -8.35 4.49 7.80
CA VAL A 251 -9.03 4.98 6.59
C VAL A 251 -10.22 4.09 6.27
N ILE A 252 -10.02 2.78 6.18
CA ILE A 252 -11.13 1.89 5.79
C ILE A 252 -12.12 1.60 6.93
N ALA A 253 -11.69 1.68 8.19
CA ALA A 253 -12.56 1.56 9.36
C ALA A 253 -13.68 2.61 9.35
N THR A 254 -13.35 3.82 8.89
CA THR A 254 -14.29 4.95 8.80
C THR A 254 -15.20 4.92 7.58
N GLY A 255 -15.04 3.95 6.69
CA GLY A 255 -15.85 3.82 5.48
C GLY A 255 -15.27 4.51 4.24
N ASN A 256 -14.05 5.06 4.34
CA ASN A 256 -13.30 5.52 3.16
C ASN A 256 -12.74 4.32 2.39
N THR A 257 -12.33 4.56 1.14
CA THR A 257 -11.54 3.63 0.33
C THR A 257 -10.12 4.16 0.18
N ALA A 258 -9.15 3.28 -0.06
CA ALA A 258 -7.73 3.64 -0.07
C ALA A 258 -7.03 3.26 -1.38
N VAL A 259 -6.19 4.18 -1.87
CA VAL A 259 -5.16 3.92 -2.88
C VAL A 259 -3.81 4.17 -2.22
N VAL A 260 -3.04 3.12 -2.02
CA VAL A 260 -1.84 3.13 -1.19
C VAL A 260 -0.61 2.97 -2.08
N ILE A 261 0.35 3.88 -1.97
CA ILE A 261 1.70 3.66 -2.50
C ILE A 261 2.51 3.00 -1.37
N ALA A 262 2.92 1.76 -1.57
CA ALA A 262 3.73 1.01 -0.60
C ALA A 262 5.12 1.63 -0.42
N SER A 263 5.86 1.21 0.62
CA SER A 263 7.28 1.56 0.76
C SER A 263 8.03 1.17 -0.50
N GLU A 264 8.75 2.13 -1.09
CA GLU A 264 9.53 1.90 -2.32
C GLU A 264 10.63 0.87 -2.04
N ARG A 265 11.27 0.99 -0.87
CA ARG A 265 12.38 0.13 -0.42
C ARG A 265 11.92 -1.25 0.02
N ALA A 266 10.77 -1.34 0.66
CA ALA A 266 10.29 -2.56 1.32
C ALA A 266 8.81 -2.87 0.97
N PRO A 267 8.49 -3.15 -0.31
CA PRO A 267 7.11 -3.35 -0.75
C PRO A 267 6.53 -4.74 -0.43
N LEU A 268 7.35 -5.73 -0.08
CA LEU A 268 6.92 -7.13 -0.01
C LEU A 268 5.83 -7.37 1.06
N PRO A 269 5.96 -6.85 2.31
CA PRO A 269 4.88 -6.98 3.30
C PRO A 269 3.56 -6.37 2.83
N ALA A 270 3.61 -5.30 2.02
CA ALA A 270 2.40 -4.67 1.48
C ALA A 270 1.68 -5.56 0.46
N ILE A 271 2.43 -6.30 -0.36
CA ILE A 271 1.85 -7.21 -1.35
C ILE A 271 1.25 -8.44 -0.66
N THR A 272 1.95 -9.00 0.33
CA THR A 272 1.42 -10.09 1.16
C THR A 272 0.18 -9.65 1.94
N LEU A 273 0.14 -8.40 2.43
CA LEU A 273 -1.07 -7.81 2.99
C LEU A 273 -2.20 -7.74 1.95
N GLY A 274 -1.91 -7.43 0.68
CA GLY A 274 -2.88 -7.52 -0.40
C GLY A 274 -3.52 -8.91 -0.53
N GLU A 275 -2.75 -9.99 -0.38
CA GLU A 275 -3.26 -11.38 -0.37
C GLU A 275 -4.16 -11.66 0.85
N VAL A 276 -3.78 -11.13 2.01
CA VAL A 276 -4.61 -11.19 3.22
C VAL A 276 -5.94 -10.49 2.96
N LEU A 277 -5.92 -9.24 2.46
CA LEU A 277 -7.13 -8.46 2.21
C LEU A 277 -8.04 -9.14 1.17
N ALA A 278 -7.47 -9.71 0.11
CA ALA A 278 -8.22 -10.44 -0.92
C ALA A 278 -8.95 -11.68 -0.37
N THR A 279 -8.47 -12.25 0.74
CA THR A 279 -9.01 -13.45 1.38
C THR A 279 -9.74 -13.15 2.70
N SER A 280 -10.00 -11.86 2.98
CA SER A 280 -10.65 -11.39 4.22
C SER A 280 -12.06 -10.83 3.98
N ASP A 281 -12.73 -11.21 2.89
CA ASP A 281 -14.05 -10.71 2.49
C ASP A 281 -14.13 -9.19 2.26
N LEU A 282 -12.97 -8.53 2.13
CA LEU A 282 -12.89 -7.13 1.77
C LEU A 282 -13.35 -6.94 0.32
N PRO A 283 -14.34 -6.09 0.04
CA PRO A 283 -14.77 -5.85 -1.33
C PRO A 283 -13.63 -5.32 -2.20
N GLY A 284 -13.55 -5.83 -3.42
CA GLY A 284 -12.59 -5.35 -4.41
C GLY A 284 -12.68 -3.83 -4.57
N GLY A 285 -11.53 -3.18 -4.49
CA GLY A 285 -11.39 -1.72 -4.65
C GLY A 285 -11.39 -0.95 -3.35
N VAL A 286 -11.79 -1.53 -2.21
CA VAL A 286 -11.75 -0.81 -0.92
C VAL A 286 -10.32 -0.45 -0.50
N VAL A 287 -9.38 -1.37 -0.74
CA VAL A 287 -7.94 -1.09 -0.64
C VAL A 287 -7.30 -1.48 -1.97
N ASN A 288 -6.46 -0.59 -2.48
CA ASN A 288 -5.63 -0.83 -3.66
C ASN A 288 -4.19 -0.48 -3.28
N ILE A 289 -3.24 -1.38 -3.50
CA ILE A 289 -1.82 -1.21 -3.15
C ILE A 289 -1.00 -1.20 -4.43
N LEU A 290 -0.27 -0.11 -4.61
CA LEU A 290 0.65 0.13 -5.71
C LEU A 290 2.09 0.04 -5.18
N THR A 291 2.93 -0.70 -5.88
CA THR A 291 4.38 -0.71 -5.66
C THR A 291 5.06 0.14 -6.72
N GLY A 292 6.14 0.84 -6.37
CA GLY A 292 6.87 1.68 -7.30
C GLY A 292 7.46 2.91 -6.64
N ARG A 293 7.93 3.85 -7.46
CA ARG A 293 8.57 5.07 -6.96
C ARG A 293 7.54 6.06 -6.46
N THR A 294 7.65 6.47 -5.19
CA THR A 294 6.70 7.44 -4.60
C THR A 294 6.68 8.74 -5.39
N ALA A 295 7.85 9.21 -5.84
CA ALA A 295 7.99 10.43 -6.63
C ALA A 295 7.36 10.35 -8.03
N GLU A 296 7.24 9.15 -8.63
CA GLU A 296 6.60 8.99 -9.94
C GLU A 296 5.07 8.94 -9.83
N ILE A 297 4.54 8.36 -8.75
CA ILE A 297 3.11 8.04 -8.63
C ILE A 297 2.36 9.15 -7.87
N SER A 298 2.92 9.65 -6.78
CA SER A 298 2.22 10.55 -5.86
C SER A 298 1.77 11.89 -6.45
N PRO A 299 2.49 12.55 -7.38
CA PRO A 299 2.00 13.80 -7.97
C PRO A 299 0.69 13.61 -8.75
N HIS A 300 0.51 12.43 -9.36
CA HIS A 300 -0.70 12.10 -10.09
C HIS A 300 -1.90 11.82 -9.18
N LEU A 301 -1.67 11.28 -7.98
CA LEU A 301 -2.72 11.10 -6.98
C LEU A 301 -3.08 12.42 -6.30
N ALA A 302 -2.08 13.25 -5.99
CA ALA A 302 -2.29 14.53 -5.33
C ALA A 302 -3.14 15.50 -6.18
N ALA A 303 -2.93 15.54 -7.49
CA ALA A 303 -3.70 16.39 -8.41
C ALA A 303 -4.99 15.72 -8.96
N HIS A 304 -5.36 14.53 -8.48
CA HIS A 304 -6.49 13.77 -9.04
C HIS A 304 -7.84 14.26 -8.49
N ALA A 305 -8.76 14.67 -9.37
CA ALA A 305 -10.07 15.18 -8.97
C ALA A 305 -10.94 14.16 -8.21
N ASP A 306 -10.79 12.87 -8.52
CA ASP A 306 -11.48 11.79 -7.78
C ASP A 306 -10.72 11.31 -6.52
N VAL A 307 -9.78 12.08 -5.96
CA VAL A 307 -9.14 11.80 -4.67
C VAL A 307 -9.58 12.87 -3.66
N ASP A 308 -10.28 12.45 -2.61
CA ASP A 308 -10.90 13.34 -1.61
C ASP A 308 -9.97 13.61 -0.41
N GLY A 309 -8.99 12.73 -0.19
CA GLY A 309 -8.01 12.86 0.88
C GLY A 309 -6.62 12.37 0.49
N LEU A 310 -5.59 12.96 1.09
CA LEU A 310 -4.18 12.64 0.87
C LEU A 310 -3.46 12.50 2.21
N ASP A 311 -3.00 11.29 2.54
CA ASP A 311 -2.11 11.04 3.68
C ASP A 311 -0.65 11.04 3.20
N LEU A 312 0.09 12.07 3.62
CA LEU A 312 1.48 12.30 3.26
C LEU A 312 2.49 11.71 4.24
N THR A 313 2.07 10.77 5.10
CA THR A 313 2.95 10.13 6.10
C THR A 313 4.28 9.66 5.49
N GLY A 314 4.26 9.01 4.33
CA GLY A 314 5.45 8.53 3.63
C GLY A 314 6.06 9.46 2.58
N ALA A 315 5.70 10.75 2.56
CA ALA A 315 6.09 11.66 1.48
C ALA A 315 7.54 12.17 1.57
N GLY A 316 8.11 12.25 2.78
CA GLY A 316 9.42 12.88 2.98
C GLY A 316 9.46 14.30 2.41
N ASP A 317 10.50 14.60 1.64
CA ASP A 317 10.73 15.92 1.03
C ASP A 317 9.67 16.31 -0.02
N LEU A 318 8.86 15.36 -0.50
CA LEU A 318 7.80 15.63 -1.48
C LEU A 318 6.56 16.29 -0.86
N ALA A 319 6.44 16.33 0.47
CA ALA A 319 5.19 16.71 1.14
C ALA A 319 4.66 18.09 0.70
N THR A 320 5.54 19.10 0.62
CA THR A 320 5.16 20.48 0.26
C THR A 320 4.70 20.59 -1.19
N ASP A 321 5.35 19.89 -2.11
CA ASP A 321 4.97 19.89 -3.53
C ASP A 321 3.63 19.15 -3.74
N LEU A 322 3.42 18.05 -3.02
CA LEU A 322 2.18 17.28 -3.06
C LEU A 322 0.99 18.04 -2.45
N GLU A 323 1.21 18.82 -1.40
CA GLU A 323 0.19 19.75 -0.88
C GLU A 323 -0.18 20.82 -1.89
N SER A 324 0.82 21.38 -2.57
CA SER A 324 0.60 22.39 -3.61
C SER A 324 -0.21 21.82 -4.78
N ALA A 325 0.01 20.55 -5.13
CA ALA A 325 -0.78 19.83 -6.11
C ALA A 325 -2.22 19.56 -5.62
N ALA A 326 -2.37 19.08 -4.37
CA ALA A 326 -3.67 18.81 -3.73
C ALA A 326 -4.55 20.06 -3.60
N ALA A 327 -3.94 21.24 -3.45
CA ALA A 327 -4.66 22.51 -3.39
C ALA A 327 -5.40 22.84 -4.69
N GLN A 328 -5.00 22.28 -5.84
CA GLN A 328 -5.69 22.50 -7.13
C GLN A 328 -7.12 21.94 -7.15
N THR A 329 -7.36 20.89 -6.36
CA THR A 329 -8.68 20.23 -6.22
C THR A 329 -9.27 20.39 -4.82
N LEU A 330 -8.62 21.20 -3.96
CA LEU A 330 -8.97 21.37 -2.54
C LEU A 330 -9.03 20.02 -1.78
N THR A 331 -8.21 19.05 -2.21
CA THR A 331 -8.11 17.73 -1.57
C THR A 331 -7.64 17.90 -0.12
N ARG A 332 -8.26 17.20 0.82
CA ARG A 332 -7.88 17.22 2.24
C ARG A 332 -6.51 16.60 2.42
N VAL A 333 -5.62 17.22 3.20
CA VAL A 333 -4.26 16.71 3.41
C VAL A 333 -3.98 16.46 4.88
N ARG A 334 -3.44 15.27 5.17
CA ARG A 334 -2.75 14.99 6.44
C ARG A 334 -1.24 15.06 6.21
N ARG A 335 -0.57 16.01 6.88
CA ARG A 335 0.90 16.13 6.83
C ARG A 335 1.59 14.97 7.58
N PRO A 336 2.84 14.63 7.21
CA PRO A 336 3.64 13.73 8.02
C PRO A 336 3.90 14.32 9.41
N ALA A 337 3.81 13.48 10.44
CA ALA A 337 4.20 13.83 11.80
C ALA A 337 5.67 13.44 12.02
N PRO A 338 6.51 14.30 12.61
CA PRO A 338 7.89 13.95 12.89
C PRO A 338 7.96 12.86 13.97
N GLY A 339 8.75 11.81 13.72
CA GLY A 339 9.08 10.79 14.73
C GLY A 339 7.90 9.95 15.20
N GLU A 340 6.99 9.59 14.29
CA GLU A 340 5.81 8.80 14.64
C GLU A 340 6.18 7.39 15.13
N ASP A 341 5.98 7.15 16.43
CA ASP A 341 6.20 5.84 17.04
C ASP A 341 5.03 4.91 16.73
N TRP A 342 5.23 4.02 15.77
CA TRP A 342 4.23 3.04 15.38
C TRP A 342 3.91 2.02 16.47
N THR A 343 4.76 1.85 17.48
CA THR A 343 4.56 0.91 18.59
C THR A 343 3.78 1.48 19.75
N ALA A 344 3.54 2.79 19.76
CA ALA A 344 2.67 3.45 20.73
C ALA A 344 1.18 3.08 20.52
N ASP A 345 0.34 3.45 21.49
CA ASP A 345 -1.11 3.33 21.35
C ASP A 345 -1.57 4.13 20.11
N PRO A 346 -2.30 3.50 19.17
CA PRO A 346 -2.69 4.16 17.92
C PRO A 346 -3.66 5.33 18.10
N GLY A 347 -4.46 5.35 19.17
CA GLY A 347 -5.52 6.33 19.37
C GLY A 347 -6.53 6.39 18.21
N THR A 348 -7.34 7.45 18.21
CA THR A 348 -8.34 7.71 17.15
C THR A 348 -7.91 8.82 16.19
N GLY A 349 -6.76 9.47 16.42
CA GLY A 349 -6.33 10.66 15.68
C GLY A 349 -6.11 10.45 14.19
N ARG A 350 -5.86 9.20 13.75
CA ARG A 350 -5.74 8.85 12.32
C ARG A 350 -7.07 8.54 11.64
N MET A 351 -8.15 8.38 12.40
CA MET A 351 -9.48 8.08 11.84
C MET A 351 -10.20 9.34 11.35
N THR A 352 -9.93 10.49 11.94
CA THR A 352 -10.70 11.73 11.71
C THR A 352 -10.26 12.63 10.55
N PRO A 353 -9.00 12.63 10.05
CA PRO A 353 -8.56 13.59 9.03
C PRO A 353 -9.37 13.53 7.71
N PHE A 354 -9.99 12.39 7.42
CA PHE A 354 -10.74 12.14 6.19
C PHE A 354 -12.23 11.87 6.48
N LEU A 355 -12.77 12.58 7.47
CA LEU A 355 -14.20 12.61 7.80
C LEU A 355 -14.78 14.01 7.57
N GLU A 356 -15.89 14.10 6.84
CA GLU A 356 -16.70 15.30 6.72
C GLU A 356 -17.71 15.38 7.85
N THR A 357 -17.97 16.56 8.39
CA THR A 357 -19.05 16.74 9.37
C THR A 357 -20.33 17.12 8.66
N LYS A 358 -21.33 16.27 8.72
CA LYS A 358 -22.67 16.58 8.25
C LYS A 358 -23.58 16.91 9.42
N THR A 359 -24.20 18.08 9.35
CA THR A 359 -25.16 18.53 10.37
C THR A 359 -26.58 18.45 9.82
N VAL A 360 -27.41 17.64 10.48
CA VAL A 360 -28.83 17.48 10.15
C VAL A 360 -29.68 18.24 11.17
N TRP A 361 -30.63 19.02 10.67
CA TRP A 361 -31.62 19.74 11.46
C TRP A 361 -32.97 19.06 11.29
N HIS A 362 -33.58 18.61 12.38
CA HIS A 362 -34.93 18.03 12.37
C HIS A 362 -35.84 18.82 13.29
N THR A 363 -37.01 19.22 12.82
CA THR A 363 -38.01 19.92 13.65
C THR A 363 -38.54 18.99 14.74
N ILE A 364 -38.68 19.52 15.94
CA ILE A 364 -39.37 18.85 17.04
C ILE A 364 -40.79 19.45 17.06
N GLY A 365 -41.81 18.59 17.00
CA GLY A 365 -43.18 19.03 17.25
C GLY A 365 -43.28 19.53 18.68
N VAL A 366 -43.69 20.79 18.85
CA VAL A 366 -43.96 21.40 20.16
C VAL A 366 -45.36 21.02 20.61
#